data_AF-A0A1V9VAJ7-F1
#
_entry.id   AF-A0A1V9VAJ7-F1
#
_cell.length_a   1.000
_cell.length_b   1.000
_cell.length_c   1.000
_cell.angle_alpha   90.00
_cell.angle_beta   90.00
_cell.angle_gamma   90.00
#
_symmetry.space_group_name_H-M   'P 1'
#
loop_
_entity.id
_entity.type
_entity.pdbx_description
1 polymer ?
#
loop_
_entity_poly.entity_id
_entity_poly.type
_entity_poly.pdbx_seq_one_letter_code
_entity_poly.pdbx_strand_id
1 'polypeptide(L)'
;MQNYNKINPKKQDKNTLFKIMGDISHLFGNEIPYPQSHYYSNEHNRMVYCWYIDGFFGTKNNIKFLNDIIARFKITVDCQLHSFKSVPMENINPIKLKAFQGLKSLARDKLKEKYQRVETRADDYVFWCLKLYAEDLIRQDGLIIWNTFETWAFENFIDLAKDKSTLKAKCRNVFNWYFERDWQIGRVNKSNKTKEQIMATRQEHAIKIAKKNSEDTKKKVLNCITGIFAHEYKKPNGSWNISKIAKDSGTTRPTVMKYLPKETLF
;
A
#
# COMPACT_ATOMS: atom_id res chain seq x y z
N MET A 1 34.07 -45.80 4.68
CA MET A 1 32.98 -44.89 5.08
C MET A 1 33.49 -43.46 5.01
N GLN A 2 32.70 -42.56 4.42
CA GLN A 2 33.12 -41.25 3.91
C GLN A 2 33.59 -40.27 5.00
N ASN A 3 34.70 -39.58 4.70
CA ASN A 3 35.09 -38.32 5.30
C ASN A 3 34.09 -37.23 4.91
N TYR A 4 33.50 -36.57 5.90
CA TYR A 4 32.89 -35.25 5.73
C TYR A 4 33.58 -34.29 6.69
N ASN A 5 34.31 -33.34 6.12
CA ASN A 5 34.82 -32.15 6.78
C ASN A 5 33.67 -31.43 7.52
N LYS A 6 33.51 -31.71 8.82
CA LYS A 6 32.82 -30.76 9.69
C LYS A 6 33.76 -29.57 9.81
N ILE A 7 33.53 -28.57 8.97
CA ILE A 7 34.03 -27.23 9.20
C ILE A 7 33.49 -26.85 10.58
N ASN A 8 34.34 -26.92 11.61
CA ASN A 8 34.01 -26.36 12.91
C ASN A 8 33.63 -24.90 12.64
N PRO A 9 32.39 -24.46 12.95
CA PRO A 9 32.06 -23.06 12.83
C PRO A 9 33.08 -22.31 13.68
N LYS A 10 33.88 -21.44 13.05
CA LYS A 10 34.85 -20.60 13.75
C LYS A 10 34.09 -19.95 14.92
N LYS A 11 34.44 -20.33 16.16
CA LYS A 11 33.95 -19.67 17.37
C LYS A 11 34.21 -18.18 17.17
N GLN A 12 33.14 -17.39 17.16
CA GLN A 12 33.22 -15.97 16.91
C GLN A 12 33.69 -15.30 18.21
N ASP A 13 34.94 -14.85 18.25
CA ASP A 13 35.62 -14.35 19.46
C ASP A 13 35.08 -13.03 20.03
N LYS A 14 34.06 -12.40 19.41
CA LYS A 14 33.63 -11.05 19.76
C LYS A 14 32.11 -10.88 19.64
N ASN A 15 31.44 -10.73 20.79
CA ASN A 15 30.04 -10.33 20.88
C ASN A 15 29.93 -8.82 21.17
N THR A 16 28.84 -8.18 20.73
CA THR A 16 28.56 -6.78 21.12
C THR A 16 27.64 -6.78 22.33
N LEU A 17 28.12 -6.15 23.40
CA LEU A 17 27.35 -5.88 24.60
C LEU A 17 26.51 -4.63 24.39
N PHE A 18 25.19 -4.79 24.38
CA PHE A 18 24.21 -3.73 24.31
C PHE A 18 23.63 -3.46 25.69
N LYS A 19 23.79 -2.22 26.19
CA LYS A 19 23.30 -1.83 27.51
C LYS A 19 22.26 -0.72 27.42
N ILE A 20 21.09 -0.97 28.00
CA ILE A 20 20.01 0.02 28.13
C ILE A 20 19.75 0.27 29.61
N MET A 21 19.44 1.52 29.94
CA MET A 21 19.11 1.97 31.28
C MET A 21 17.70 2.55 31.32
N GLY A 22 16.91 2.15 32.31
CA GLY A 22 15.53 2.60 32.49
C GLY A 22 14.64 1.50 33.03
N ASP A 23 13.37 1.80 33.28
CA ASP A 23 12.40 0.77 33.68
C ASP A 23 11.70 0.19 32.44
N ILE A 24 12.25 -0.93 31.97
CA ILE A 24 11.80 -1.64 30.76
C ILE A 24 11.41 -3.09 31.04
N SER A 25 11.25 -3.42 32.33
CA SER A 25 10.99 -4.78 32.81
C SER A 25 9.69 -5.38 32.23
N HIS A 26 8.68 -4.53 32.04
CA HIS A 26 7.39 -4.89 31.44
C HIS A 26 7.45 -5.36 29.98
N LEU A 27 8.57 -5.13 29.28
CA LEU A 27 8.73 -5.53 27.88
C LEU A 27 9.31 -6.95 27.70
N PHE A 28 9.90 -7.52 28.75
CA PHE A 28 10.63 -8.77 28.67
C PHE A 28 9.70 -9.95 28.34
N GLY A 29 10.14 -10.81 27.42
CA GLY A 29 9.41 -12.02 27.00
C GLY A 29 8.35 -11.77 25.93
N ASN A 30 7.87 -10.52 25.79
CA ASN A 30 6.89 -10.13 24.78
C ASN A 30 7.55 -9.36 23.62
N GLU A 31 8.00 -8.13 23.87
CA GLU A 31 8.53 -7.25 22.82
C GLU A 31 10.04 -7.40 22.66
N ILE A 32 10.74 -7.75 23.74
CA ILE A 32 12.19 -7.97 23.77
C ILE A 32 12.54 -9.22 24.57
N PRO A 33 13.65 -9.89 24.24
CA PRO A 33 14.10 -11.05 24.99
C PRO A 33 14.58 -10.65 26.39
N TYR A 34 14.53 -11.60 27.33
CA TYR A 34 15.08 -11.40 28.66
C TYR A 34 16.58 -11.03 28.58
N PRO A 35 17.04 -10.05 29.38
CA PRO A 35 18.44 -9.65 29.41
C PRO A 35 19.31 -10.78 29.99
N GLN A 36 20.53 -10.94 29.44
CA GLN A 36 21.48 -11.92 29.96
C GLN A 36 22.13 -11.47 31.28
N SER A 37 22.18 -10.16 31.55
CA SER A 37 22.58 -9.63 32.86
C SER A 37 21.95 -8.27 33.14
N HIS A 38 21.89 -7.88 34.41
CA HIS A 38 21.42 -6.57 34.84
C HIS A 38 22.13 -6.12 36.11
N TYR A 39 22.21 -4.81 36.34
CA TYR A 39 22.77 -4.22 37.55
C TYR A 39 22.19 -2.83 37.81
N TYR A 40 22.22 -2.36 39.05
CA TYR A 40 21.86 -0.98 39.38
C TYR A 40 23.08 -0.08 39.19
N SER A 41 22.94 1.00 38.41
CA SER A 41 23.99 2.01 38.27
C SER A 41 23.77 3.13 39.28
N ASN A 42 24.67 3.23 40.26
CA ASN A 42 24.62 4.29 41.29
C ASN A 42 24.86 5.69 40.69
N GLU A 43 25.67 5.79 39.63
CA GLU A 43 25.96 7.06 38.95
C GLU A 43 24.72 7.68 38.30
N HIS A 44 23.85 6.84 37.77
CA HIS A 44 22.64 7.27 37.05
C HIS A 44 21.34 6.98 37.81
N ASN A 45 21.45 6.42 39.01
CA ASN A 45 20.35 6.03 39.89
C ASN A 45 19.25 5.21 39.19
N ARG A 46 19.65 4.27 38.32
CA ARG A 46 18.74 3.50 37.45
C ARG A 46 19.25 2.08 37.19
N MET A 47 18.33 1.16 36.92
CA MET A 47 18.63 -0.20 36.47
C MET A 47 19.20 -0.20 35.05
N VAL A 48 20.24 -1.02 34.84
CA VAL A 48 20.89 -1.27 33.55
C VAL A 48 20.69 -2.73 33.18
N TYR A 49 20.17 -2.95 31.98
CA TYR A 49 19.94 -4.27 31.39
C TYR A 49 20.91 -4.49 30.22
N CYS A 50 21.47 -5.70 30.15
CA CYS A 50 22.54 -6.04 29.22
C CYS A 50 22.13 -7.21 28.32
N TRP A 51 22.33 -7.02 27.01
CA TRP A 51 22.18 -8.07 26.01
C TRP A 51 23.49 -8.32 25.27
N TYR A 52 23.81 -9.59 25.05
CA TYR A 52 24.85 -10.00 24.12
C TYR A 52 24.20 -10.31 22.78
N ILE A 53 24.56 -9.54 21.77
CA ILE A 53 23.95 -9.63 20.45
C ILE A 53 24.93 -10.32 19.48
N ASP A 54 24.40 -11.31 18.76
CA ASP A 54 25.11 -12.05 17.71
C ASP A 54 25.24 -11.18 16.45
N GLY A 55 26.48 -10.93 16.00
CA GLY A 55 26.75 -10.19 14.76
C GLY A 55 28.13 -9.54 14.68
N PHE A 56 28.59 -9.28 13.45
CA PHE A 56 29.80 -8.50 13.19
C PHE A 56 29.45 -7.02 12.93
N PHE A 57 29.63 -6.16 13.92
CA PHE A 57 29.20 -4.75 13.86
C PHE A 57 30.24 -3.79 13.26
N GLY A 58 31.21 -4.32 12.51
CA GLY A 58 32.22 -3.52 11.80
C GLY A 58 31.78 -3.00 10.42
N THR A 59 30.64 -3.46 9.89
CA THR A 59 30.12 -3.03 8.58
C THR A 59 29.16 -1.85 8.72
N LYS A 60 29.14 -0.96 7.72
CA LYS A 60 28.19 0.18 7.67
C LYS A 60 26.73 -0.25 7.82
N ASN A 61 26.35 -1.40 7.25
CA ASN A 61 24.97 -1.90 7.31
C ASN A 61 24.60 -2.36 8.72
N ASN A 62 25.49 -3.08 9.42
CA ASN A 62 25.22 -3.54 10.78
C ASN A 62 25.27 -2.40 11.80
N ILE A 63 26.08 -1.35 11.56
CA ILE A 63 26.07 -0.11 12.36
C ILE A 63 24.75 0.66 12.18
N LYS A 64 24.28 0.82 10.93
CA LYS A 64 22.98 1.46 10.65
C LYS A 64 21.83 0.70 11.32
N PHE A 65 21.86 -0.63 11.28
CA PHE A 65 20.84 -1.48 11.91
C PHE A 65 20.88 -1.40 13.44
N LEU A 66 22.07 -1.33 14.04
CA LEU A 66 22.22 -1.11 15.49
C LEU A 66 21.62 0.24 15.91
N ASN A 67 21.87 1.30 15.12
CA ASN A 67 21.31 2.62 15.35
C ASN A 67 19.78 2.64 15.25
N ASP A 68 19.20 1.83 14.36
CA ASP A 68 17.75 1.64 14.26
C ASP A 68 17.19 1.03 15.56
N ILE A 69 17.80 -0.05 16.07
CA ILE A 69 17.40 -0.67 17.35
C ILE A 69 17.43 0.34 18.50
N ILE A 70 18.52 1.10 18.64
CA ILE A 70 18.64 2.15 19.68
C ILE A 70 17.49 3.14 19.58
N ALA A 71 17.20 3.60 18.37
CA ALA A 71 16.15 4.59 18.15
C ALA A 71 14.76 4.00 18.43
N ARG A 72 14.50 2.73 18.09
CA ARG A 72 13.25 2.05 18.45
C ARG A 72 13.07 1.90 19.96
N PHE A 73 14.14 1.62 20.70
CA PHE A 73 14.11 1.62 22.16
C PHE A 73 13.73 3.00 22.72
N LYS A 74 14.36 4.07 22.22
CA LYS A 74 14.03 5.45 22.63
C LYS A 74 12.58 5.86 22.32
N ILE A 75 11.96 5.26 21.31
CA ILE A 75 10.56 5.53 20.96
C ILE A 75 9.60 4.72 21.83
N THR A 76 9.94 3.45 22.09
CA THR A 76 9.06 2.52 22.78
C THR A 76 9.00 2.81 24.28
N VAL A 77 10.12 3.23 24.87
CA VAL A 77 10.30 3.43 26.31
C VAL A 77 11.20 4.61 26.62
N ASP A 78 10.92 5.30 27.73
CA ASP A 78 11.80 6.34 28.28
C ASP A 78 13.06 5.70 28.88
N CYS A 79 14.02 5.39 28.01
CA CYS A 79 15.27 4.74 28.35
C CYS A 79 16.47 5.50 27.79
N GLN A 80 17.60 5.37 28.48
CA GLN A 80 18.87 5.95 28.07
C GLN A 80 19.82 4.83 27.61
N LEU A 81 20.52 5.10 26.50
CA LEU A 81 21.58 4.21 26.05
C LEU A 81 22.79 4.35 26.98
N HIS A 82 23.25 3.25 27.57
CA HIS A 82 24.36 3.30 28.52
C HIS A 82 25.73 3.05 27.85
N SER A 83 25.88 2.03 26.99
CA SER A 83 27.10 1.85 26.17
C SER A 83 26.99 0.70 25.16
N PHE A 84 27.89 0.73 24.16
CA PHE A 84 28.22 -0.39 23.27
C PHE A 84 29.70 -0.73 23.40
N LYS A 85 30.01 -1.97 23.73
CA LYS A 85 31.39 -2.47 23.72
C LYS A 85 31.45 -3.84 23.07
N SER A 86 32.45 -4.06 22.22
CA SER A 86 32.83 -5.41 21.81
C SER A 86 33.53 -6.05 23.00
N VAL A 87 33.03 -7.20 23.45
CA VAL A 87 33.60 -7.93 24.57
C VAL A 87 33.96 -9.33 24.09
N PRO A 88 35.22 -9.78 24.27
CA PRO A 88 35.56 -11.18 24.08
C PRO A 88 34.94 -11.97 25.23
N MET A 89 34.10 -12.95 24.95
CA MET A 89 33.44 -13.72 26.00
C MET A 89 33.17 -15.14 25.51
N GLU A 90 33.62 -16.13 26.28
CA GLU A 90 33.30 -17.54 26.05
C GLU A 90 32.07 -17.95 26.87
N ASN A 91 31.30 -18.92 26.34
CA ASN A 91 30.21 -19.62 27.04
C ASN A 91 28.91 -18.84 27.33
N ILE A 92 28.53 -17.88 26.48
CA ILE A 92 27.17 -17.30 26.47
C ILE A 92 26.54 -17.57 25.10
N ASN A 93 25.26 -17.95 25.07
CA ASN A 93 24.48 -18.00 23.83
C ASN A 93 24.05 -16.57 23.46
N PRO A 94 24.66 -15.94 22.42
CA PRO A 94 24.28 -14.60 22.04
C PRO A 94 22.88 -14.60 21.43
N ILE A 95 22.14 -13.53 21.68
CA ILE A 95 20.79 -13.36 21.17
C ILE A 95 20.89 -12.88 19.73
N LYS A 96 20.19 -13.59 18.85
CA LYS A 96 20.07 -13.18 17.45
C LYS A 96 19.28 -11.90 17.35
N LEU A 97 19.76 -10.98 16.51
CA LEU A 97 19.15 -9.67 16.24
C LEU A 97 17.65 -9.72 15.92
N LYS A 98 17.15 -10.78 15.28
CA LYS A 98 15.72 -10.97 14.98
C LYS A 98 14.83 -11.04 16.24
N ALA A 99 15.39 -11.32 17.41
CA ALA A 99 14.64 -11.39 18.65
C ALA A 99 14.12 -10.03 19.13
N PHE A 100 14.62 -8.91 18.58
CA PHE A 100 14.20 -7.54 18.93
C PHE A 100 13.16 -6.96 17.95
N GLN A 101 12.56 -7.80 17.09
CA GLN A 101 11.57 -7.35 16.09
C GLN A 101 10.24 -6.87 16.70
N GLY A 102 9.97 -7.14 17.97
CA GLY A 102 8.76 -6.69 18.68
C GLY A 102 8.74 -5.18 19.00
N LEU A 103 9.89 -4.49 18.92
CA LEU A 103 9.99 -3.06 19.19
C LEU A 103 9.27 -2.21 18.13
N LYS A 104 8.63 -1.11 18.57
CA LYS A 104 7.92 -0.19 17.67
C LYS A 104 8.85 0.32 16.56
N SER A 105 8.41 0.19 15.31
CA SER A 105 9.16 0.67 14.15
C SER A 105 9.17 2.19 14.08
N LEU A 106 10.37 2.76 13.86
CA LEU A 106 10.64 4.19 13.69
C LEU A 106 9.80 4.83 12.57
N ALA A 107 9.59 4.07 11.48
CA ALA A 107 8.81 4.50 10.34
C ALA A 107 7.34 4.70 10.73
N ARG A 108 6.78 3.80 11.53
CA ARG A 108 5.33 3.76 11.77
C ARG A 108 4.84 4.97 12.55
N ASP A 109 5.54 5.38 13.60
CA ASP A 109 5.04 6.42 14.49
C ASP A 109 5.27 7.83 13.92
N LYS A 110 6.41 8.08 13.26
CA LYS A 110 6.64 9.34 12.52
C LYS A 110 5.73 9.47 11.30
N LEU A 111 5.45 8.39 10.58
CA LEU A 111 4.50 8.41 9.46
C LEU A 111 3.06 8.55 9.95
N LYS A 112 2.67 7.90 11.04
CA LYS A 112 1.36 8.10 11.67
C LYS A 112 1.16 9.52 12.15
N GLU A 113 2.16 10.15 12.76
CA GLU A 113 2.10 11.55 13.19
C GLU A 113 2.02 12.49 11.97
N LYS A 114 2.94 12.34 11.00
CA LYS A 114 2.98 13.16 9.78
C LYS A 114 1.72 13.00 8.91
N TYR A 115 1.15 11.79 8.87
CA TYR A 115 0.00 11.43 8.04
C TYR A 115 -1.25 11.10 8.86
N GLN A 116 -1.37 11.61 10.09
CA GLN A 116 -2.49 11.31 11.02
C GLN A 116 -3.88 11.61 10.40
N ARG A 117 -3.92 12.60 9.49
CA ARG A 117 -5.12 12.96 8.72
C ARG A 117 -5.60 11.88 7.73
N VAL A 118 -4.75 10.90 7.41
CA VAL A 118 -5.05 9.78 6.50
C VAL A 118 -5.82 8.67 7.21
N GLU A 119 -5.44 8.34 8.44
CA GLU A 119 -6.07 7.24 9.20
C GLU A 119 -7.56 7.48 9.45
N THR A 120 -8.00 8.74 9.46
CA THR A 120 -9.40 9.10 9.70
C THR A 120 -10.30 9.03 8.46
N ARG A 121 -9.77 8.76 7.25
CA ARG A 121 -10.54 8.89 6.00
C ARG A 121 -10.36 7.78 4.96
N ALA A 122 -9.54 6.75 5.21
CA ALA A 122 -9.10 5.87 4.13
C ALA A 122 -9.05 4.38 4.47
N ASP A 123 -9.78 3.58 3.70
CA ASP A 123 -9.72 2.11 3.71
C ASP A 123 -8.36 1.57 3.21
N ASP A 124 -7.53 2.39 2.55
CA ASP A 124 -6.24 2.02 1.96
C ASP A 124 -5.09 2.91 2.46
N TYR A 125 -4.68 2.68 3.71
CA TYR A 125 -3.62 3.44 4.40
C TYR A 125 -2.33 3.58 3.59
N VAL A 126 -1.82 2.47 3.05
CA VAL A 126 -0.54 2.43 2.30
C VAL A 126 -0.62 3.32 1.07
N PHE A 127 -1.72 3.25 0.31
CA PHE A 127 -1.91 4.08 -0.88
C PHE A 127 -1.83 5.58 -0.54
N TRP A 128 -2.49 6.01 0.54
CA TRP A 128 -2.51 7.41 0.91
C TRP A 128 -1.18 7.93 1.44
N CYS A 129 -0.44 7.11 2.19
CA CYS A 129 0.93 7.45 2.57
C CYS A 129 1.83 7.64 1.35
N LEU A 130 1.75 6.72 0.36
CA LEU A 130 2.47 6.85 -0.90
C LEU A 130 2.09 8.13 -1.66
N LYS A 131 0.79 8.43 -1.74
CA LYS A 131 0.28 9.64 -2.40
C LYS A 131 0.79 10.92 -1.73
N LEU A 132 0.75 11.01 -0.40
CA LEU A 132 1.22 12.22 0.29
C LEU A 132 2.73 12.38 0.22
N TYR A 133 3.49 11.29 0.31
CA TYR A 133 4.93 11.33 0.12
C TYR A 133 5.31 11.73 -1.32
N ALA A 134 4.58 11.23 -2.33
CA ALA A 134 4.73 11.67 -3.70
C ALA A 134 4.51 13.18 -3.85
N GLU A 135 3.49 13.74 -3.21
CA GLU A 135 3.29 15.20 -3.20
C GLU A 135 4.41 15.95 -2.49
N ASP A 136 4.98 15.40 -1.41
CA ASP A 136 6.13 16.01 -0.74
C ASP A 136 7.36 16.04 -1.66
N LEU A 137 7.63 14.95 -2.39
CA LEU A 137 8.70 14.90 -3.40
C LEU A 137 8.48 15.93 -4.51
N ILE A 138 7.26 16.04 -5.03
CA ILE A 138 6.96 17.04 -6.06
C ILE A 138 7.12 18.48 -5.51
N ARG A 139 6.76 18.75 -4.25
CA ARG A 139 6.98 20.07 -3.63
C ARG A 139 8.47 20.41 -3.48
N GLN A 140 9.29 19.39 -3.23
CA GLN A 140 10.73 19.55 -2.99
C GLN A 140 11.53 19.63 -4.30
N ASP A 141 11.29 18.69 -5.20
CA ASP A 141 12.11 18.43 -6.38
C ASP A 141 11.40 18.79 -7.70
N GLY A 142 10.12 19.17 -7.66
CA GLY A 142 9.31 19.46 -8.83
C GLY A 142 8.77 18.22 -9.57
N LEU A 143 9.29 17.04 -9.27
CA LEU A 143 8.90 15.76 -9.90
C LEU A 143 9.15 14.58 -8.95
N ILE A 144 8.69 13.39 -9.34
CA ILE A 144 8.99 12.15 -8.61
C ILE A 144 10.15 11.44 -9.31
N ILE A 145 11.24 11.15 -8.59
CA ILE A 145 12.25 10.21 -9.04
C ILE A 145 11.80 8.79 -8.67
N TRP A 146 11.48 7.97 -9.69
CA TRP A 146 10.90 6.64 -9.50
C TRP A 146 11.69 5.76 -8.52
N ASN A 147 13.02 5.68 -8.68
CA ASN A 147 13.85 4.79 -7.86
C ASN A 147 13.84 5.19 -6.37
N THR A 148 13.89 6.49 -6.09
CA THR A 148 13.82 7.04 -4.72
C THR A 148 12.45 6.75 -4.10
N PHE A 149 11.38 7.01 -4.85
CA PHE A 149 10.01 6.77 -4.40
C PHE A 149 9.72 5.27 -4.16
N GLU A 150 10.17 4.40 -5.07
CA GLU A 150 10.01 2.95 -4.96
C GLU A 150 10.82 2.38 -3.79
N THR A 151 12.06 2.85 -3.60
CA THR A 151 12.91 2.42 -2.48
C THR A 151 12.27 2.80 -1.15
N TRP A 152 11.83 4.06 -1.01
CA TRP A 152 11.13 4.52 0.18
C TRP A 152 9.87 3.70 0.47
N ALA A 153 9.08 3.40 -0.56
CA ALA A 153 7.88 2.58 -0.41
C ALA A 153 8.21 1.19 0.15
N PHE A 154 9.23 0.51 -0.42
CA PHE A 154 9.66 -0.80 0.06
C PHE A 154 10.22 -0.76 1.47
N GLU A 155 11.04 0.24 1.81
CA GLU A 155 11.63 0.36 3.15
C GLU A 155 10.57 0.57 4.24
N ASN A 156 9.43 1.19 3.91
CA ASN A 156 8.42 1.59 4.90
C ASN A 156 7.17 0.70 4.94
N PHE A 157 6.80 0.05 3.83
CA PHE A 157 5.51 -0.65 3.70
C PHE A 157 5.60 -2.09 3.20
N ILE A 158 6.80 -2.66 3.02
CA ILE A 158 6.92 -4.05 2.54
C ILE A 158 6.20 -5.05 3.45
N ASP A 159 6.23 -4.83 4.77
CA ASP A 159 5.58 -5.69 5.76
C ASP A 159 4.05 -5.48 5.87
N LEU A 160 3.54 -4.38 5.32
CA LEU A 160 2.11 -4.02 5.33
C LEU A 160 1.41 -4.34 4.01
N ALA A 161 2.18 -4.50 2.93
CA ALA A 161 1.65 -4.95 1.66
C ALA A 161 1.52 -6.48 1.63
N LYS A 162 0.52 -6.98 0.90
CA LYS A 162 0.32 -8.43 0.69
C LYS A 162 1.59 -9.09 0.12
N ASP A 163 2.26 -8.40 -0.78
CA ASP A 163 3.47 -8.85 -1.45
C ASP A 163 4.16 -7.68 -2.17
N LYS A 164 5.43 -7.88 -2.55
CA LYS A 164 6.27 -6.88 -3.21
C LYS A 164 5.65 -6.35 -4.52
N SER A 165 4.97 -7.21 -5.28
CA SER A 165 4.37 -6.83 -6.55
C SER A 165 3.14 -5.94 -6.36
N THR A 166 2.32 -6.23 -5.35
CA THR A 166 1.19 -5.39 -4.95
C THR A 166 1.65 -3.99 -4.52
N LEU A 167 2.74 -3.88 -3.76
CA LEU A 167 3.29 -2.58 -3.37
C LEU A 167 3.84 -1.80 -4.56
N LYS A 168 4.60 -2.47 -5.44
CA LYS A 168 5.10 -1.87 -6.68
C LYS A 168 3.98 -1.36 -7.58
N ALA A 169 2.87 -2.11 -7.66
CA ALA A 169 1.68 -1.70 -8.41
C ALA A 169 1.06 -0.41 -7.83
N LYS A 170 0.94 -0.29 -6.51
CA LYS A 170 0.47 0.94 -5.85
C LYS A 170 1.39 2.13 -6.17
N CYS A 171 2.71 1.95 -6.05
CA CYS A 171 3.67 3.00 -6.41
C CYS A 171 3.51 3.44 -7.87
N ARG A 172 3.36 2.48 -8.79
CA ARG A 172 3.18 2.75 -10.23
C ARG A 172 1.91 3.55 -10.49
N ASN A 173 0.81 3.18 -9.84
CA ASN A 173 -0.46 3.90 -9.98
C ASN A 173 -0.34 5.35 -9.50
N VAL A 174 0.31 5.59 -8.36
CA VAL A 174 0.54 6.95 -7.84
C VAL A 174 1.45 7.75 -8.76
N PHE A 175 2.59 7.17 -9.17
CA PHE A 175 3.54 7.83 -10.07
C PHE A 175 2.89 8.22 -11.40
N ASN A 176 2.22 7.27 -12.07
CA ASN A 176 1.58 7.51 -13.35
C ASN A 176 0.52 8.61 -13.26
N TRP A 177 -0.24 8.66 -12.16
CA TRP A 177 -1.25 9.70 -11.95
C TRP A 177 -0.66 11.12 -12.01
N TYR A 178 0.50 11.34 -11.36
CA TYR A 178 1.19 12.63 -11.37
C TYR A 178 1.97 12.85 -12.67
N PHE A 179 2.61 11.83 -13.22
CA PHE A 179 3.33 11.90 -14.49
C PHE A 179 2.42 12.34 -15.64
N GLU A 180 1.22 11.76 -15.76
CA GLU A 180 0.21 12.13 -16.77
C GLU A 180 -0.37 13.54 -16.59
N ARG A 181 -0.07 14.21 -15.46
CA ARG A 181 -0.59 15.53 -15.08
C ARG A 181 0.53 16.54 -14.91
N ASP A 182 1.67 16.30 -15.53
CA ASP A 182 2.85 17.19 -15.47
C ASP A 182 3.22 17.56 -14.02
N TRP A 183 3.16 16.57 -13.12
CA TRP A 183 3.50 16.70 -11.70
C TRP A 183 2.63 17.69 -10.93
N GLN A 184 1.44 18.01 -11.43
CA GLN A 184 0.57 18.96 -10.74
C GLN A 184 0.00 18.36 -9.45
N ILE A 185 0.17 19.09 -8.34
CA ILE A 185 -0.33 18.70 -7.02
C ILE A 185 -1.76 19.22 -6.82
N GLY A 186 -2.62 18.36 -6.24
CA GLY A 186 -3.99 18.73 -5.89
C GLY A 186 -4.95 18.64 -7.07
N ARG A 187 -6.13 19.25 -6.93
CA ARG A 187 -7.08 19.34 -8.05
C ARG A 187 -6.60 20.45 -8.98
N VAL A 188 -5.92 20.06 -10.06
CA VAL A 188 -5.46 20.93 -11.17
C VAL A 188 -6.48 21.99 -11.54
N ASN A 189 -7.77 21.63 -11.49
CA ASN A 189 -8.87 22.56 -11.59
C ASN A 189 -9.77 22.39 -10.37
N LYS A 190 -9.58 23.23 -9.35
CA LYS A 190 -10.73 23.56 -8.49
C LYS A 190 -11.70 24.24 -9.46
N SER A 191 -12.69 23.47 -9.91
CA SER A 191 -13.73 23.99 -10.78
C SER A 191 -14.26 25.28 -10.15
N ASN A 192 -13.95 26.43 -10.75
CA ASN A 192 -14.57 27.71 -10.40
C ASN A 192 -16.08 27.68 -10.70
N LYS A 193 -16.57 26.57 -11.28
CA LYS A 193 -17.99 26.38 -11.49
C LYS A 193 -18.72 26.32 -10.16
N THR A 194 -19.77 27.12 -10.04
CA THR A 194 -20.71 27.06 -8.93
C THR A 194 -21.38 25.69 -8.88
N LYS A 195 -21.96 25.34 -7.72
CA LYS A 195 -22.69 24.08 -7.54
C LYS A 195 -23.75 23.87 -8.63
N GLU A 196 -24.43 24.94 -9.04
CA GLU A 196 -25.42 24.94 -10.12
C GLU A 196 -24.81 24.56 -11.48
N GLN A 197 -23.68 25.15 -11.84
CA GLN A 197 -23.00 24.84 -13.10
C GLN A 197 -22.48 23.39 -13.15
N ILE A 198 -22.04 22.84 -12.02
CA ILE A 198 -21.67 21.42 -11.91
C ILE A 198 -22.90 20.53 -12.07
N MET A 199 -24.03 20.89 -11.45
CA MET A 199 -25.29 20.16 -11.61
C MET A 199 -25.81 20.22 -13.05
N ALA A 200 -25.71 21.38 -13.72
CA ALA A 200 -26.06 21.53 -15.13
C ALA A 200 -25.21 20.61 -16.01
N THR A 201 -23.87 20.58 -15.84
CA THR A 201 -23.01 19.67 -16.60
C THR A 201 -23.34 18.19 -16.34
N ARG A 202 -23.72 17.82 -15.11
CA ARG A 202 -24.16 16.45 -14.79
C ARG A 202 -25.48 16.09 -15.46
N GLN A 203 -26.44 17.01 -15.48
CA GLN A 203 -27.71 16.84 -16.17
C GLN A 203 -27.51 16.69 -17.68
N GLU A 204 -26.70 17.57 -18.29
CA GLU A 204 -26.34 17.49 -19.71
C GLU A 204 -25.66 16.16 -20.06
N HIS A 205 -24.71 15.72 -19.23
CA HIS A 205 -24.04 14.43 -19.42
C HIS A 205 -25.01 13.26 -19.27
N ALA A 206 -25.92 13.30 -18.29
CA ALA A 206 -26.96 12.28 -18.13
C ALA A 206 -27.91 12.24 -19.34
N ILE A 207 -28.32 13.39 -19.87
CA ILE A 207 -29.11 13.50 -21.11
C ILE A 207 -28.34 12.90 -22.29
N LYS A 208 -27.05 13.22 -22.43
CA LYS A 208 -26.19 12.69 -23.49
C LYS A 208 -26.05 11.17 -23.40
N ILE A 209 -25.83 10.62 -22.22
CA ILE A 209 -25.79 9.16 -21.99
C ILE A 209 -27.14 8.53 -22.31
N ALA A 210 -28.24 9.09 -21.82
CA ALA A 210 -29.58 8.57 -22.08
C ALA A 210 -29.90 8.56 -23.58
N LYS A 211 -29.54 9.64 -24.29
CA LYS A 211 -29.69 9.74 -25.76
C LYS A 211 -28.84 8.67 -26.47
N LYS A 212 -27.56 8.54 -26.11
CA LYS A 212 -26.67 7.52 -26.67
C LYS A 212 -27.23 6.11 -26.44
N ASN A 213 -27.64 5.78 -25.22
CA ASN A 213 -28.22 4.49 -24.88
C ASN A 213 -29.50 4.22 -25.68
N SER A 214 -30.36 5.22 -25.85
CA SER A 214 -31.56 5.13 -26.70
C SER A 214 -31.21 4.87 -28.17
N GLU A 215 -30.21 5.57 -28.71
CA GLU A 215 -29.74 5.38 -30.09
C GLU A 215 -29.11 4.01 -30.32
N ASP A 216 -28.26 3.56 -29.40
CA ASP A 216 -27.64 2.23 -29.46
C ASP A 216 -28.70 1.13 -29.35
N THR A 217 -29.70 1.31 -28.49
CA THR A 217 -30.85 0.40 -28.36
C THR A 217 -31.67 0.37 -29.65
N LYS A 218 -31.95 1.55 -30.24
CA LYS A 218 -32.65 1.65 -31.53
C LYS A 218 -31.86 0.93 -32.64
N LYS A 219 -30.55 1.09 -32.71
CA LYS A 219 -29.69 0.41 -33.70
C LYS A 219 -29.76 -1.11 -33.57
N LYS A 220 -29.73 -1.65 -32.34
CA LYS A 220 -29.86 -3.10 -32.12
C LYS A 220 -31.17 -3.65 -32.69
N VAL A 221 -32.29 -2.96 -32.44
CA VAL A 221 -33.60 -3.36 -32.98
C VAL A 221 -33.65 -3.19 -34.50
N LEU A 222 -33.13 -2.09 -35.04
CA LEU A 222 -33.10 -1.84 -36.48
C LEU A 222 -32.29 -2.87 -37.24
N ASN A 223 -31.12 -3.27 -36.72
CA ASN A 223 -30.27 -4.28 -37.34
C ASN A 223 -30.99 -5.64 -37.50
N CYS A 224 -31.87 -6.01 -36.57
CA CYS A 224 -32.68 -7.23 -36.70
C CYS A 224 -33.70 -7.14 -37.84
N ILE A 225 -34.23 -5.95 -38.13
CA ILE A 225 -35.31 -5.78 -39.13
C ILE A 225 -34.81 -5.34 -40.51
N THR A 226 -33.62 -4.74 -40.61
CA THR A 226 -33.02 -4.33 -41.88
C THR A 226 -31.82 -5.18 -42.29
N GLY A 227 -31.37 -6.11 -41.44
CA GLY A 227 -30.24 -6.99 -41.71
C GLY A 227 -30.56 -8.10 -42.72
N ILE A 228 -29.51 -8.80 -43.17
CA ILE A 228 -29.59 -9.90 -44.16
C ILE A 228 -30.54 -11.03 -43.70
N PHE A 229 -30.64 -11.24 -42.39
CA PHE A 229 -31.51 -12.26 -41.77
C PHE A 229 -32.88 -11.72 -41.32
N ALA A 230 -33.31 -10.55 -41.80
CA ALA A 230 -34.58 -9.94 -41.38
C ALA A 230 -35.79 -10.86 -41.57
N HIS A 231 -35.78 -11.70 -42.62
CA HIS A 231 -36.84 -12.66 -42.90
C HIS A 231 -37.04 -13.68 -41.75
N GLU A 232 -36.00 -14.02 -40.98
CA GLU A 232 -36.09 -14.95 -39.84
C GLU A 232 -36.85 -14.37 -38.63
N TYR A 233 -37.02 -13.05 -38.62
CA TYR A 233 -37.74 -12.32 -37.57
C TYR A 233 -39.18 -12.01 -37.97
N LYS A 234 -39.62 -12.43 -39.17
CA LYS A 234 -41.04 -12.36 -39.57
C LYS A 234 -41.76 -13.67 -39.23
N LYS A 235 -43.03 -13.54 -38.85
CA LYS A 235 -43.96 -14.66 -38.70
C LYS A 235 -44.47 -15.10 -40.08
N PRO A 236 -45.10 -16.29 -40.20
CA PRO A 236 -45.69 -16.75 -41.46
C PRO A 236 -46.71 -15.77 -42.08
N ASN A 237 -47.37 -14.95 -41.27
CA ASN A 237 -48.31 -13.92 -41.72
C ASN A 237 -47.64 -12.59 -42.16
N GLY A 238 -46.30 -12.53 -42.21
CA GLY A 238 -45.53 -11.35 -42.60
C GLY A 238 -45.28 -10.32 -41.48
N SER A 239 -45.96 -10.43 -40.33
CA SER A 239 -45.76 -9.53 -39.18
C SER A 239 -44.46 -9.82 -38.42
N TRP A 240 -43.91 -8.82 -37.72
CA TRP A 240 -42.67 -9.00 -36.95
C TRP A 240 -42.87 -9.85 -35.69
N ASN A 241 -41.92 -10.75 -35.42
CA ASN A 241 -41.84 -11.53 -34.20
C ASN A 241 -41.13 -10.73 -33.10
N ILE A 242 -41.90 -9.88 -32.41
CA ILE A 242 -41.44 -8.96 -31.36
C ILE A 242 -40.70 -9.70 -30.23
N SER A 243 -41.16 -10.90 -29.86
CA SER A 243 -40.54 -11.68 -28.78
C SER A 243 -39.16 -12.19 -29.19
N LYS A 244 -39.00 -12.65 -30.44
CA LYS A 244 -37.72 -13.11 -30.97
C LYS A 244 -36.72 -11.95 -31.11
N ILE A 245 -37.17 -10.82 -31.66
CA ILE A 245 -36.34 -9.61 -31.79
C ILE A 245 -35.89 -9.10 -30.40
N ALA A 246 -36.79 -9.09 -29.41
CA ALA A 246 -36.45 -8.67 -28.04
C ALA A 246 -35.34 -9.56 -27.45
N LYS A 247 -35.46 -10.88 -27.62
CA LYS A 247 -34.46 -11.86 -27.14
C LYS A 247 -33.10 -11.64 -27.80
N ASP A 248 -33.08 -11.56 -29.13
CA ASP A 248 -31.82 -11.54 -29.88
C ASP A 248 -31.12 -10.16 -29.85
N SER A 249 -31.90 -9.08 -29.71
CA SER A 249 -31.36 -7.72 -29.48
C SER A 249 -30.98 -7.45 -28.01
N GLY A 250 -31.35 -8.34 -27.09
CA GLY A 250 -31.16 -8.15 -25.65
C GLY A 250 -31.97 -6.99 -25.07
N THR A 251 -33.18 -6.74 -25.59
CA THR A 251 -34.07 -5.65 -25.19
C THR A 251 -35.45 -6.16 -24.73
N THR A 252 -36.35 -5.26 -24.34
CA THR A 252 -37.71 -5.64 -23.92
C THR A 252 -38.72 -5.50 -25.07
N ARG A 253 -39.83 -6.26 -25.02
CA ARG A 253 -40.89 -6.20 -26.04
C ARG A 253 -41.45 -4.78 -26.25
N PRO A 254 -41.72 -3.97 -25.20
CA PRO A 254 -42.13 -2.58 -25.38
C PRO A 254 -41.08 -1.71 -26.10
N THR A 255 -39.79 -1.93 -25.79
CA THR A 255 -38.68 -1.23 -26.46
C THR A 255 -38.63 -1.57 -27.96
N VAL A 256 -38.83 -2.84 -28.31
CA VAL A 256 -38.90 -3.26 -29.71
C VAL A 256 -40.09 -2.60 -30.42
N MET A 257 -41.28 -2.63 -29.81
CA MET A 257 -42.47 -1.96 -30.35
C MET A 257 -42.27 -0.46 -30.57
N LYS A 258 -41.56 0.21 -29.66
CA LYS A 258 -41.26 1.65 -29.77
C LYS A 258 -40.44 2.00 -31.02
N TYR A 259 -39.56 1.10 -31.47
CA TYR A 259 -38.64 1.36 -32.58
C TYR A 259 -38.99 0.62 -33.87
N LEU A 260 -40.02 -0.23 -33.86
CA LEU A 260 -40.58 -0.82 -35.08
C LEU A 260 -41.33 0.25 -35.92
N PRO A 261 -41.32 0.14 -37.25
CA PRO A 261 -42.14 1.00 -38.11
C PRO A 261 -43.62 0.83 -37.74
N LYS A 262 -44.32 1.95 -37.51
CA LYS A 262 -45.72 1.93 -37.03
C LYS A 262 -46.68 1.23 -38.00
N GLU A 263 -46.36 1.25 -39.29
CA GLU A 263 -47.08 0.58 -40.37
C GLU A 263 -47.05 -0.96 -40.28
N THR A 264 -46.18 -1.52 -39.43
CA THR A 264 -45.99 -2.97 -39.28
C THR A 264 -46.53 -3.54 -37.96
N LEU A 265 -47.18 -2.69 -37.15
CA LEU A 265 -47.71 -3.05 -35.82
C LEU A 265 -49.19 -3.49 -35.84
N PHE A 266 -49.83 -3.49 -37.02
CA PHE A 266 -51.22 -3.91 -37.23
C PHE A 266 -51.32 -4.88 -38.41
#